data_AF-A0A7Y2JRG0-F1
#
_entry.id   AF-A0A7Y2JRG0-F1
#
_cell.length_a   1.000
_cell.length_b   1.000
_cell.length_c   1.000
_cell.angle_alpha   90.00
_cell.angle_beta   90.00
_cell.angle_gamma   90.00
#
_symmetry.space_group_name_H-M   'P 1'
#
loop_
_entity.id
_entity.type
_entity.pdbx_description
1 polymer ?
#
loop_
_entity_poly.entity_id
_entity_poly.type
_entity_poly.pdbx_seq_one_letter_code
_entity_poly.pdbx_strand_id
1 'polypeptide(L)'
;FELIEHLSPGSFEFAMETLPKEVGYKLGYFSLVTLTTVGYGDISPQTNLGQMVAAAIMMLGYAIIAIPTGIVTMELSRARGRMAVRRCVNCSEGGHDLDAAHCKWCGARL
;
A
#
# COMPACT_ATOMS: atom_id res chain seq x y z
N PHE A 1 -0.39 14.60 -8.92
CA PHE A 1 -0.96 15.41 -7.83
C PHE A 1 -1.13 16.86 -8.28
N GLU A 2 -0.10 17.54 -8.80
CA GLU A 2 -0.22 18.89 -9.41
C GLU A 2 -1.26 19.01 -10.54
N LEU A 3 -1.44 17.97 -11.36
CA LEU A 3 -2.39 17.98 -12.50
C LEU A 3 -3.87 18.08 -12.07
N ILE A 4 -4.22 17.62 -10.88
CA ILE A 4 -5.61 17.63 -10.36
C ILE A 4 -5.93 19.00 -9.73
N GLU A 5 -4.93 19.63 -9.11
CA GLU A 5 -5.03 20.94 -8.45
C GLU A 5 -5.25 22.09 -9.46
N HIS A 6 -4.74 21.94 -10.69
CA HIS A 6 -4.93 22.92 -11.76
C HIS A 6 -6.31 22.86 -12.45
N LEU A 7 -6.97 21.70 -12.41
CA LEU A 7 -8.30 21.47 -13.01
C LEU A 7 -9.45 21.79 -12.04
N SER A 8 -9.21 21.69 -10.72
CA SER A 8 -10.17 22.04 -9.67
C SER A 8 -9.41 22.61 -8.46
N PRO A 9 -9.15 23.93 -8.45
CA PRO A 9 -8.55 24.58 -7.29
C PRO A 9 -9.49 24.40 -6.08
N GLY A 10 -8.95 23.90 -4.97
CA GLY A 10 -9.72 23.58 -3.76
C GLY A 10 -10.24 22.14 -3.66
N SER A 11 -9.95 21.25 -4.62
CA SER A 11 -10.33 19.82 -4.52
C SER A 11 -9.68 19.08 -3.34
N PHE A 12 -8.56 19.59 -2.83
CA PHE A 12 -7.88 19.11 -1.63
C PHE A 12 -8.12 20.01 -0.40
N GLU A 13 -8.98 21.03 -0.52
CA GLU A 13 -9.39 21.87 0.61
C GLU A 13 -10.24 21.00 1.52
N PHE A 14 -9.52 20.38 2.44
CA PHE A 14 -9.95 19.30 3.31
C PHE A 14 -11.26 19.69 3.99
N ALA A 15 -12.21 18.76 4.00
CA ALA A 15 -13.59 18.89 4.51
C ALA A 15 -13.73 19.42 5.97
N MET A 16 -12.63 19.78 6.62
CA MET A 16 -12.55 20.35 7.97
C MET A 16 -12.91 21.85 8.02
N GLU A 17 -12.91 22.58 6.89
CA GLU A 17 -13.25 24.00 6.86
C GLU A 17 -14.77 24.25 7.10
N THR A 18 -15.63 23.28 6.79
CA THR A 18 -17.10 23.44 6.86
C THR A 18 -17.72 23.04 8.21
N LEU A 19 -16.94 22.43 9.10
CA LEU A 19 -17.41 21.97 10.42
C LEU A 19 -16.98 22.93 11.53
N PRO A 20 -17.77 23.05 12.62
CA PRO A 20 -17.33 23.79 13.80
C PRO A 20 -15.97 23.26 14.25
N LYS A 21 -15.01 24.14 14.58
CA LYS A 21 -13.64 23.76 14.96
C LYS A 21 -13.62 22.64 16.01
N GLU A 22 -14.58 22.68 16.93
CA GLU A 22 -14.81 21.69 17.99
C GLU A 22 -15.11 20.27 17.48
N VAL A 23 -15.87 20.18 16.41
CA VAL A 23 -16.31 18.92 15.79
C VAL A 23 -15.24 18.44 14.81
N GLY A 24 -14.60 19.37 14.11
CA GLY A 24 -13.49 19.09 13.18
C GLY A 24 -12.35 18.33 13.85
N TYR A 25 -11.81 18.84 14.98
CA TYR A 25 -10.68 18.18 15.64
C TYR A 25 -11.04 16.78 16.15
N LYS A 26 -12.28 16.55 16.61
CA LYS A 26 -12.74 15.25 17.10
C LYS A 26 -12.84 14.22 15.99
N LEU A 27 -13.42 14.62 14.85
CA LEU A 27 -13.54 13.76 13.66
C LEU A 27 -12.18 13.47 13.04
N GLY A 28 -11.28 14.46 12.99
CA GLY A 28 -9.90 14.28 12.53
C GLY A 28 -9.12 13.32 13.42
N TYR A 29 -9.20 13.49 14.74
CA TYR A 29 -8.58 12.58 15.71
C TYR A 29 -9.09 11.14 15.56
N PHE A 30 -10.42 10.94 15.54
CA PHE A 30 -11.04 9.63 15.35
C PHE A 30 -10.57 8.97 14.03
N SER A 31 -10.54 9.76 12.94
CA SER A 31 -10.10 9.28 11.63
C SER A 31 -8.64 8.87 11.64
N LEU A 32 -7.74 9.65 12.26
CA LEU A 32 -6.32 9.34 12.36
C LEU A 32 -6.06 8.07 13.16
N VAL A 33 -6.65 7.95 14.35
CA VAL A 33 -6.49 6.79 15.24
C VAL A 33 -7.05 5.51 14.60
N THR A 34 -8.13 5.64 13.84
CA THR A 34 -8.73 4.55 13.07
C THR A 34 -7.87 4.16 11.87
N LEU A 35 -7.42 5.14 11.08
CA LEU A 35 -6.62 4.92 9.87
C LEU A 35 -5.25 4.30 10.20
N THR A 36 -4.64 4.72 11.30
CA THR A 36 -3.39 4.16 11.81
C THR A 36 -3.58 2.83 12.54
N THR A 37 -4.82 2.35 12.64
CA THR A 37 -5.20 1.08 13.32
C THR A 37 -4.89 1.04 14.81
N VAL A 38 -4.65 2.20 15.45
CA VAL A 38 -4.37 2.32 16.89
C VAL A 38 -5.62 2.04 17.72
N GLY A 39 -6.76 2.62 17.34
CA GLY A 39 -8.07 2.28 17.90
C GLY A 39 -8.22 2.45 19.42
N TYR A 40 -7.90 3.63 19.98
CA TYR A 40 -8.05 3.89 21.42
C TYR A 40 -9.48 3.67 21.96
N GLY A 41 -10.50 3.84 21.11
CA GLY A 41 -11.90 3.56 21.45
C GLY A 41 -12.58 4.64 22.30
N ASP A 42 -11.92 5.77 22.53
CA ASP A 42 -12.43 6.95 23.25
C ASP A 42 -13.53 7.69 22.48
N ILE A 43 -13.48 7.64 21.14
CA ILE A 43 -14.52 8.15 20.25
C ILE A 43 -14.96 7.03 19.32
N SER A 44 -16.28 6.79 19.22
CA SER A 44 -16.85 5.75 18.35
C SER A 44 -18.25 6.12 17.83
N PRO A 45 -18.60 5.74 16.59
CA PRO A 45 -19.93 5.97 16.04
C PRO A 45 -20.97 5.11 16.76
N GLN A 46 -21.99 5.76 17.34
CA GLN A 46 -23.06 5.07 18.07
C GLN A 46 -24.25 4.70 17.16
N THR A 47 -24.37 5.33 16.00
CA THR A 47 -25.47 5.09 15.07
C THR A 47 -25.12 4.00 14.07
N ASN A 48 -26.09 3.18 13.68
CA ASN A 48 -25.89 2.11 12.68
C ASN A 48 -25.33 2.66 11.36
N LEU A 49 -25.86 3.80 10.90
CA LEU A 49 -25.36 4.47 9.69
C LEU A 49 -23.91 4.96 9.87
N GLY A 50 -23.58 5.54 11.03
CA GLY A 50 -22.23 6.00 11.33
C GLY A 50 -21.22 4.85 11.40
N GLN A 51 -21.63 3.70 11.93
CA GLN A 51 -20.81 2.48 11.96
C GLN A 51 -20.55 1.93 10.56
N MET A 52 -21.56 1.92 9.68
CA MET A 52 -21.38 1.52 8.28
C MET A 52 -20.41 2.43 7.54
N VAL A 53 -20.53 3.75 7.71
CA VAL A 53 -19.62 4.73 7.10
C VAL A 53 -18.21 4.57 7.66
N ALA A 54 -18.05 4.40 8.98
CA ALA A 54 -16.75 4.16 9.59
C ALA A 54 -16.08 2.88 9.07
N ALA A 55 -16.84 1.78 8.93
CA ALA A 55 -16.34 0.54 8.36
C ALA A 55 -15.89 0.70 6.89
N ALA A 56 -16.65 1.44 6.09
CA ALA A 56 -16.27 1.75 4.71
C ALA A 56 -14.97 2.57 4.64
N ILE A 57 -14.82 3.58 5.50
CA ILE A 57 -13.60 4.40 5.60
C ILE A 57 -12.40 3.55 6.03
N MET A 58 -12.57 2.63 6.99
CA MET A 58 -11.51 1.70 7.40
C MET A 58 -11.03 0.83 6.24
N MET A 59 -11.95 0.27 5.43
CA MET A 59 -11.59 -0.53 4.25
C MET A 59 -10.83 0.29 3.20
N LEU A 60 -11.27 1.53 2.95
CA LEU A 60 -10.58 2.45 2.04
C LEU A 60 -9.17 2.80 2.55
N GLY A 61 -9.01 2.98 3.86
CA GLY A 61 -7.71 3.22 4.49
C GLY A 61 -6.68 2.12 4.21
N TYR A 62 -7.09 0.85 4.34
CA TYR A 62 -6.22 -0.28 4.00
C TYR A 62 -5.87 -0.33 2.50
N ALA A 63 -6.82 0.00 1.62
CA ALA A 63 -6.57 0.05 0.18
C ALA A 63 -5.51 1.11 -0.17
N ILE A 64 -5.53 2.26 0.53
CA ILE A 64 -4.53 3.32 0.35
C ILE A 64 -3.14 2.87 0.81
N ILE A 65 -3.03 2.11 1.91
CA ILE A 65 -1.75 1.58 2.40
C ILE A 65 -1.19 0.49 1.46
N ALA A 66 -2.06 -0.31 0.84
CA ALA A 66 -1.63 -1.40 -0.04
C ALA A 66 -0.87 -0.94 -1.29
N ILE A 67 -1.25 0.21 -1.87
CA ILE A 67 -0.64 0.75 -3.10
C ILE A 67 0.86 1.07 -2.94
N PRO A 68 1.28 1.95 -2.00
CA PRO A 68 2.70 2.28 -1.81
C PRO A 68 3.51 1.05 -1.37
N THR A 69 2.96 0.20 -0.50
CA THR A 69 3.61 -1.06 -0.11
C THR A 69 3.82 -1.97 -1.32
N GLY A 70 2.84 -2.07 -2.22
CA GLY A 70 2.94 -2.82 -3.46
C GLY A 70 4.06 -2.30 -4.36
N ILE A 71 4.12 -0.99 -4.58
CA ILE A 71 5.16 -0.35 -5.41
C ILE A 71 6.55 -0.64 -4.84
N VAL A 72 6.76 -0.43 -3.54
CA VAL A 72 8.06 -0.68 -2.89
C VAL A 72 8.43 -2.16 -2.96
N THR A 73 7.47 -3.06 -2.75
CA THR A 73 7.69 -4.51 -2.83
C THR A 73 8.09 -4.95 -4.23
N MET A 74 7.47 -4.37 -5.27
CA MET A 74 7.83 -4.65 -6.67
C MET A 74 9.25 -4.22 -6.98
N GLU A 75 9.66 -3.02 -6.57
CA GLU A 75 11.02 -2.53 -6.78
C GLU A 75 12.05 -3.36 -6.00
N LEU A 76 11.75 -3.72 -4.75
CA LEU A 76 12.61 -4.61 -3.97
C LEU A 76 12.74 -6.01 -4.61
N SER A 77 11.64 -6.56 -5.12
CA SER A 77 11.63 -7.86 -5.79
C SER A 77 12.44 -7.83 -7.10
N ARG A 78 12.34 -6.74 -7.86
CA ARG A 78 13.16 -6.50 -9.06
C ARG A 78 14.65 -6.36 -8.71
N ALA A 79 14.99 -5.65 -7.64
CA ALA A 79 16.36 -5.56 -7.16
C ALA A 79 16.92 -6.93 -6.76
N ARG A 80 16.08 -7.78 -6.13
CA ARG A 80 16.45 -9.14 -5.72
C ARG A 80 16.63 -10.10 -6.91
N GLY A 81 15.79 -9.97 -7.95
CA GLY A 81 15.86 -10.80 -9.17
C GLY A 81 17.10 -10.58 -10.04
N ARG A 82 17.96 -9.59 -9.73
CA ARG A 82 19.22 -9.34 -10.46
C ARG A 82 20.40 -10.20 -9.97
N MET A 83 20.24 -10.98 -8.91
CA MET A 83 21.38 -11.56 -8.17
C MET A 83 21.88 -12.94 -8.64
N ALA A 84 21.25 -13.60 -9.62
CA ALA A 84 21.76 -14.88 -10.10
C ALA A 84 21.35 -15.18 -11.55
N VAL A 85 22.26 -14.95 -12.50
CA VAL A 85 22.09 -15.36 -13.89
C VAL A 85 23.29 -16.19 -14.31
N ARG A 86 23.48 -17.36 -13.67
CA ARG A 86 24.40 -18.38 -14.21
C ARG A 86 23.77 -18.99 -15.46
N ARG A 87 24.52 -19.05 -16.57
CA ARG A 87 24.12 -19.76 -17.80
C ARG A 87 24.58 -21.22 -17.72
N CYS A 88 23.74 -22.13 -18.17
CA CYS A 88 24.09 -23.54 -18.29
C CYS A 88 25.03 -23.76 -19.49
N VAL A 89 26.14 -24.47 -19.29
CA VAL A 89 27.09 -24.80 -20.38
C VAL A 89 26.53 -25.78 -21.41
N ASN A 90 25.49 -26.55 -21.05
CA ASN A 90 24.92 -27.58 -21.91
C ASN A 90 23.83 -27.05 -22.85
N CYS A 91 22.88 -26.27 -22.33
CA CYS A 91 21.74 -25.75 -23.10
C CYS A 91 21.76 -24.22 -23.28
N SER A 92 22.77 -23.52 -22.77
CA SER A 92 22.92 -22.05 -22.81
C SER A 92 21.84 -21.24 -22.09
N GLU A 93 20.86 -21.90 -21.45
CA GLU A 93 19.80 -21.19 -20.75
C GLU A 93 20.26 -20.52 -19.46
N GLY A 94 19.67 -19.37 -19.15
CA GLY A 94 19.98 -18.55 -17.98
C GLY A 94 18.95 -18.64 -16.85
N GLY A 95 19.11 -17.76 -15.85
CA GLY A 95 18.16 -17.58 -14.75
C GLY A 95 18.21 -18.69 -13.70
N HIS A 96 19.43 -19.11 -13.34
CA HIS A 96 19.68 -20.08 -12.27
C HIS A 96 20.21 -19.34 -11.05
N ASP A 97 19.72 -19.71 -9.87
CA ASP A 97 20.22 -19.25 -8.58
C ASP A 97 21.72 -19.59 -8.43
N LEU A 98 22.45 -18.82 -7.62
CA LEU A 98 23.91 -18.98 -7.46
C LEU A 98 24.28 -20.34 -6.83
N ASP A 99 23.37 -20.92 -6.05
CA ASP A 99 23.47 -22.20 -5.36
C ASP A 99 22.77 -23.34 -6.11
N ALA A 100 22.23 -23.09 -7.32
CA ALA A 100 21.61 -24.13 -8.12
C ALA A 100 22.66 -25.17 -8.57
N ALA A 101 22.50 -26.41 -8.14
CA ALA A 101 23.39 -27.52 -8.54
C ALA A 101 23.07 -28.08 -9.93
N HIS A 102 21.83 -27.92 -10.40
CA HIS A 102 21.33 -28.48 -11.66
C HIS A 102 20.52 -27.45 -12.45
N CYS A 103 20.57 -27.57 -13.78
CA CYS A 103 19.84 -26.72 -14.71
C CYS A 103 18.35 -27.04 -14.68
N LYS A 104 17.50 -26.03 -14.51
CA LYS A 104 16.03 -26.19 -14.49
C LYS A 104 15.41 -26.57 -15.83
N TRP A 105 16.16 -26.39 -16.92
CA TRP A 105 15.69 -26.63 -18.29
C TRP A 105 16.14 -27.98 -18.86
N CYS A 106 17.40 -28.37 -18.64
CA CYS A 106 17.96 -29.61 -19.21
C CYS A 106 18.45 -30.64 -18.17
N GLY A 107 18.42 -30.33 -16.87
CA GLY A 107 18.84 -31.24 -15.80
C GLY A 107 20.36 -31.43 -15.66
N ALA A 108 21.18 -30.83 -16.54
CA ALA A 108 22.64 -30.91 -16.44
C ALA A 108 23.16 -30.21 -15.18
N ARG A 109 24.27 -30.69 -14.62
CA ARG A 109 24.96 -30.04 -13.49
C ARG A 109 25.47 -28.66 -13.93
N LEU A 110 25.20 -27.62 -13.14
CA LEU A 110 25.54 -26.23 -13.49
C LEU A 110 26.99 -25.88 -13.22
#